data_AF-A0A178ABF9-F1
#
_entry.id   AF-A0A178ABF9-F1
#
_cell.length_a   1.000
_cell.length_b   1.000
_cell.length_c   1.000
_cell.angle_alpha   90.00
_cell.angle_beta   90.00
_cell.angle_gamma   90.00
#
_symmetry.space_group_name_H-M   'P 1'
#
loop_
_entity.id
_entity.type
_entity.pdbx_description
1 polymer ?
#
loop_
_entity_poly.entity_id
_entity_poly.type
_entity_poly.pdbx_seq_one_letter_code
_entity_poly.pdbx_strand_id
1 'polypeptide(L)'
;MPGSYAARQPAAEKGESPATVLVTGFGPFLSKFPRNSSWEIASTLPALLPASPTNPVPIHIHVHHEAVRVAYRHVVDLVPKLLPSLVYDDTQPEVVLHIGLAAGRNFFAIEQGAHGRGYGEIPDVDGERYYDAIAEARFPSAKFPKVLKTSFDTSDVLARWKANLGYPSGEGKRENGDAPDVQISQDAGNFLCGFIYFNSLAHYFSIKEDERPVAFLHVPDLSYSEEKIKEGREIAIALIKALVESKRKNGFIDTRGTDAQEERGTHTDAKSGNQTDNNFA
;
A
#
# COMPACT_ATOMS: atom_id res chain seq x y z
N MET A 1 29.25 -58.40 4.60
CA MET A 1 28.30 -57.36 4.16
C MET A 1 28.45 -56.16 5.08
N PRO A 2 28.94 -54.99 4.61
CA PRO A 2 28.98 -53.79 5.44
C PRO A 2 27.56 -53.27 5.64
N GLY A 3 27.18 -53.01 6.90
CA GLY A 3 25.88 -52.43 7.25
C GLY A 3 25.76 -51.00 6.74
N SER A 4 24.65 -50.71 6.05
CA SER A 4 24.29 -49.37 5.61
C SER A 4 24.07 -48.47 6.83
N TYR A 5 25.03 -47.59 7.11
CA TYR A 5 24.88 -46.48 8.05
C TYR A 5 24.28 -45.27 7.31
N ALA A 6 23.07 -45.41 6.79
CA ALA A 6 22.29 -44.25 6.38
C ALA A 6 21.62 -43.67 7.64
N ALA A 7 22.27 -42.68 8.25
CA ALA A 7 21.63 -41.88 9.29
C ALA A 7 20.38 -41.22 8.67
N ARG A 8 19.20 -41.50 9.24
CA ARG A 8 17.96 -40.84 8.81
C ARG A 8 18.11 -39.35 9.08
N GLN A 9 18.09 -38.56 8.02
CA GLN A 9 18.05 -37.11 8.11
C GLN A 9 16.82 -36.75 8.95
N PRO A 10 16.96 -35.98 10.04
CA PRO A 10 15.81 -35.56 10.83
C PRO A 10 14.84 -34.80 9.92
N ALA A 11 13.55 -34.93 10.19
CA ALA A 11 12.53 -34.16 9.47
C ALA A 11 12.91 -32.69 9.52
N ALA A 12 12.96 -32.03 8.37
CA ALA A 12 13.25 -30.60 8.31
C ALA A 12 12.25 -29.89 9.22
N GLU A 13 12.75 -29.18 10.24
CA GLU A 13 11.93 -28.21 10.96
C GLU A 13 11.30 -27.31 9.89
N LYS A 14 9.96 -27.18 9.93
CA LYS A 14 9.22 -26.36 8.97
C LYS A 14 9.65 -24.91 9.23
N GLY A 15 10.71 -24.47 8.54
CA GLY A 15 11.19 -23.10 8.60
C GLY A 15 10.05 -22.15 8.28
N GLU A 16 10.15 -20.93 8.78
CA GLU A 16 9.15 -19.89 8.53
C GLU A 16 8.98 -19.70 7.00
N SER A 17 7.73 -19.66 6.53
CA SER A 17 7.44 -19.57 5.10
C SER A 17 7.91 -18.23 4.53
N PRO A 18 8.30 -18.19 3.24
CA PRO A 18 8.57 -16.94 2.54
C PRO A 18 7.41 -15.95 2.67
N ALA A 19 7.72 -14.66 2.81
CA ALA A 19 6.70 -13.63 2.83
C ALA A 19 6.14 -13.41 1.42
N THR A 20 4.85 -13.14 1.30
CA THR A 20 4.20 -12.89 0.01
C THR A 20 3.64 -11.47 -0.04
N VAL A 21 3.96 -10.74 -1.10
CA VAL A 21 3.53 -9.34 -1.29
C VAL A 21 2.88 -9.19 -2.64
N LEU A 22 1.61 -8.81 -2.68
CA LEU A 22 0.94 -8.38 -3.90
C LEU A 22 1.26 -6.90 -4.15
N VAL A 23 1.61 -6.54 -5.38
CA VAL A 23 1.80 -5.14 -5.79
C VAL A 23 0.96 -4.79 -7.01
N THR A 24 0.34 -3.61 -7.01
CA THR A 24 -0.31 -3.04 -8.20
C THR A 24 0.21 -1.63 -8.48
N GLY A 25 0.15 -1.21 -9.74
CA GLY A 25 0.30 0.19 -10.16
C GLY A 25 -0.78 0.57 -11.17
N PHE A 26 -1.02 1.86 -11.36
CA PHE A 26 -2.06 2.36 -12.26
C PHE A 26 -1.52 2.67 -13.66
N GLY A 27 -2.37 2.46 -14.67
CA GLY A 27 -2.11 2.90 -16.03
C GLY A 27 -2.18 4.42 -16.19
N PRO A 28 -1.87 4.94 -17.39
CA PRO A 28 -2.02 6.36 -17.72
C PRO A 28 -3.47 6.83 -17.59
N PHE A 29 -3.68 8.10 -17.21
CA PHE A 29 -5.02 8.67 -17.08
C PHE A 29 -5.13 10.17 -17.36
N LEU A 30 -4.02 10.90 -17.26
CA LEU A 30 -3.93 12.28 -17.71
C LEU A 30 -3.14 12.33 -19.01
N SER A 31 -3.65 13.06 -20.01
CA SER A 31 -2.91 13.29 -21.26
C SER A 31 -1.52 13.91 -21.04
N LYS A 32 -1.38 14.73 -19.99
CA LYS A 32 -0.12 15.33 -19.54
C LYS A 32 0.88 14.31 -18.94
N PHE A 33 0.39 13.16 -18.46
CA PHE A 33 1.20 12.10 -17.86
C PHE A 33 0.99 10.80 -18.64
N PRO A 34 1.57 10.70 -19.86
CA PRO A 34 1.38 9.53 -20.73
C PRO A 34 2.03 8.26 -20.17
N ARG A 35 2.96 8.41 -19.23
CA ARG A 35 3.50 7.34 -18.38
C ARG A 35 3.09 7.60 -16.94
N ASN A 36 2.70 6.55 -16.24
CA ASN A 36 2.32 6.64 -14.83
C ASN A 36 3.42 6.02 -13.97
N SER A 37 4.10 6.85 -13.16
CA SER A 37 5.22 6.41 -12.32
C SER A 37 4.88 5.24 -11.40
N SER A 38 3.61 5.11 -10.98
CA SER A 38 3.19 3.97 -10.16
C SER A 38 3.37 2.62 -10.87
N TRP A 39 2.98 2.51 -12.14
CA TRP A 39 3.14 1.27 -12.91
C TRP A 39 4.59 1.06 -13.36
N GLU A 40 5.30 2.12 -13.74
CA GLU A 40 6.73 2.04 -14.11
C GLU A 40 7.58 1.50 -12.94
N ILE A 41 7.26 1.91 -11.70
CA ILE A 41 7.87 1.34 -10.49
C ILE A 41 7.41 -0.10 -10.28
N ALA A 42 6.10 -0.35 -10.24
CA ALA A 42 5.56 -1.67 -9.91
C ALA A 42 6.06 -2.76 -10.87
N SER A 43 6.00 -2.51 -12.17
CA SER A 43 6.38 -3.46 -13.23
C SER A 43 7.88 -3.80 -13.26
N THR A 44 8.73 -3.00 -12.60
CA THR A 44 10.17 -3.22 -12.55
C THR A 44 10.65 -3.82 -11.22
N LEU A 45 9.74 -4.08 -10.27
CA LEU A 45 10.08 -4.75 -9.01
C LEU A 45 10.60 -6.18 -9.25
N PRO A 46 11.63 -6.62 -8.51
CA PRO A 46 12.09 -8.00 -8.60
C PRO A 46 11.04 -8.95 -8.02
N ALA A 47 10.86 -10.13 -8.61
CA ALA A 47 9.91 -11.14 -8.12
C ALA A 47 10.32 -11.74 -6.75
N LEU A 48 11.59 -11.62 -6.36
CA LEU A 48 12.15 -12.17 -5.14
C LEU A 48 13.13 -11.18 -4.53
N LEU A 49 12.96 -10.88 -3.25
CA LEU A 49 13.99 -10.28 -2.40
C LEU A 49 14.60 -11.38 -1.53
N PRO A 50 15.94 -11.56 -1.54
CA PRO A 50 16.58 -12.54 -0.68
C PRO A 50 16.44 -12.19 0.79
N ALA A 51 16.58 -13.19 1.66
CA ALA A 51 16.64 -12.99 3.10
C ALA A 51 17.73 -11.97 3.47
N SER A 52 17.45 -11.17 4.49
CA SER A 52 18.35 -10.19 5.08
C SER A 52 18.32 -10.31 6.62
N PRO A 53 19.25 -9.66 7.34
CA PRO A 53 19.22 -9.66 8.80
C PRO A 53 17.90 -9.12 9.41
N THR A 54 17.21 -8.22 8.70
CA THR A 54 15.92 -7.66 9.14
C THR A 54 14.72 -8.46 8.66
N ASN A 55 14.86 -9.24 7.57
CA ASN A 55 13.84 -10.12 7.01
C ASN A 55 14.47 -11.51 6.81
N PRO A 56 14.44 -12.41 7.81
CA PRO A 56 15.22 -13.65 7.81
C PRO A 56 14.74 -14.69 6.79
N VAL A 57 13.57 -14.47 6.18
CA VAL A 57 13.06 -15.26 5.07
C VAL A 57 13.04 -14.43 3.78
N PRO A 58 13.05 -15.08 2.60
CA PRO A 58 12.81 -14.38 1.33
C PRO A 58 11.41 -13.75 1.25
N ILE A 59 11.30 -12.65 0.49
CA ILE A 59 10.03 -11.99 0.16
C ILE A 59 9.73 -12.23 -1.33
N HIS A 60 8.63 -12.93 -1.62
CA HIS A 60 8.08 -13.07 -2.96
C HIS A 60 7.17 -11.88 -3.29
N ILE A 61 7.48 -11.19 -4.38
CA ILE A 61 6.70 -10.06 -4.87
C ILE A 61 5.91 -10.50 -6.11
N HIS A 62 4.60 -10.44 -6.01
CA HIS A 62 3.65 -10.74 -7.07
C HIS A 62 3.07 -9.43 -7.59
N VAL A 63 3.65 -8.92 -8.67
CA VAL A 63 3.11 -7.75 -9.36
C VAL A 63 1.90 -8.19 -10.18
N HIS A 64 0.78 -7.45 -10.08
CA HIS A 64 -0.36 -7.67 -10.97
C HIS A 64 0.09 -7.54 -12.43
N HIS A 65 -0.35 -8.46 -13.29
CA HIS A 65 0.23 -8.68 -14.62
C HIS A 65 0.03 -7.52 -15.60
N GLU A 66 -0.90 -6.61 -15.32
CA GLU A 66 -1.13 -5.40 -16.11
C GLU A 66 -1.38 -4.18 -15.21
N ALA A 67 -1.25 -2.99 -15.78
CA ALA A 67 -1.53 -1.76 -15.08
C ALA A 67 -3.03 -1.66 -14.78
N VAL A 68 -3.39 -1.32 -13.54
CA VAL A 68 -4.78 -1.11 -13.14
C VAL A 68 -5.33 0.06 -13.94
N ARG A 69 -6.42 -0.16 -14.67
CA ARG A 69 -7.10 0.94 -15.37
C ARG A 69 -7.64 1.93 -14.35
N VAL A 70 -7.47 3.23 -14.61
CA VAL A 70 -7.99 4.31 -13.76
C VAL A 70 -9.49 4.49 -14.02
N ALA A 71 -10.27 3.44 -13.75
CA ALA A 71 -11.71 3.35 -13.97
C ALA A 71 -12.39 2.66 -12.77
N TYR A 72 -13.49 3.26 -12.27
CA TYR A 72 -14.19 2.77 -11.08
C TYR A 72 -14.75 1.37 -11.29
N ARG A 73 -15.34 1.12 -12.47
CA ARG A 73 -15.88 -0.20 -12.84
C ARG A 73 -14.78 -1.27 -12.84
N HIS A 74 -13.61 -0.95 -13.40
CA HIS A 74 -12.48 -1.88 -13.43
C HIS A 74 -12.03 -2.26 -12.02
N VAL A 75 -11.88 -1.30 -11.10
CA VAL A 75 -11.53 -1.58 -9.70
C VAL A 75 -12.60 -2.42 -8.99
N VAL A 76 -13.88 -2.10 -9.20
CA VAL A 76 -15.04 -2.82 -8.66
C VAL A 76 -15.02 -4.31 -9.04
N ASP A 77 -14.65 -4.61 -10.28
CA ASP A 77 -14.57 -5.96 -10.85
C ASP A 77 -13.26 -6.68 -10.52
N LEU A 78 -12.16 -5.93 -10.38
CA LEU A 78 -10.81 -6.44 -10.15
C LEU A 78 -10.61 -6.88 -8.69
N VAL A 79 -10.89 -6.01 -7.71
CA VAL A 79 -10.52 -6.23 -6.29
C VAL A 79 -11.04 -7.57 -5.74
N PRO A 80 -12.32 -7.96 -5.94
CA PRO A 80 -12.84 -9.23 -5.45
C PRO A 80 -12.22 -10.47 -6.11
N LYS A 81 -11.59 -10.32 -7.27
CA LYS A 81 -10.83 -11.39 -7.94
C LYS A 81 -9.39 -11.37 -7.48
N LEU A 82 -8.80 -10.18 -7.36
CA LEU A 82 -7.39 -9.99 -7.04
C LEU A 82 -7.04 -10.49 -5.64
N LEU A 83 -7.83 -10.15 -4.62
CA LEU A 83 -7.48 -10.41 -3.21
C LEU A 83 -7.72 -11.87 -2.78
N PRO A 84 -8.82 -12.55 -3.19
CA PRO A 84 -9.01 -13.96 -2.89
C PRO A 84 -8.20 -14.92 -3.77
N SER A 85 -7.86 -14.54 -5.01
CA SER A 85 -7.25 -15.48 -5.98
C SER A 85 -5.72 -15.59 -5.86
N LEU A 86 -5.08 -14.74 -5.04
CA LEU A 86 -3.63 -14.83 -4.78
C LEU A 86 -3.33 -15.74 -3.60
N VAL A 87 -3.87 -16.94 -3.67
CA VAL A 87 -3.50 -18.04 -2.79
C VAL A 87 -2.33 -18.75 -3.46
N TYR A 88 -1.11 -18.45 -3.01
CA TYR A 88 0.08 -19.22 -3.40
C TYR A 88 0.35 -20.26 -2.32
N ASP A 89 0.34 -21.55 -2.68
CA ASP A 89 0.53 -22.67 -1.73
C ASP A 89 -0.39 -22.58 -0.50
N ASP A 90 -1.70 -22.33 -0.73
CA ASP A 90 -2.71 -22.13 0.31
C ASP A 90 -2.50 -20.91 1.24
N THR A 91 -1.62 -19.95 0.88
CA THR A 91 -1.36 -18.74 1.67
C THR A 91 -1.81 -17.45 0.97
N GLN A 92 -2.58 -16.62 1.69
CA GLN A 92 -2.95 -15.26 1.26
C GLN A 92 -1.73 -14.33 1.29
N PRO A 93 -1.72 -13.25 0.49
CA PRO A 93 -0.64 -12.27 0.54
C PRO A 93 -0.51 -11.70 1.96
N GLU A 94 0.72 -11.71 2.48
CA GLU A 94 1.00 -11.09 3.76
C GLU A 94 0.83 -9.57 3.72
N VAL A 95 1.09 -8.97 2.57
CA VAL A 95 0.98 -7.54 2.28
C VAL A 95 0.36 -7.35 0.90
N VAL A 96 -0.58 -6.42 0.79
CA VAL A 96 -1.10 -5.90 -0.47
C VAL A 96 -0.68 -4.44 -0.55
N LEU A 97 0.18 -4.10 -1.51
CA LEU A 97 0.68 -2.76 -1.73
C LEU A 97 0.13 -2.20 -3.05
N HIS A 98 -0.74 -1.21 -2.96
CA HIS A 98 -1.13 -0.42 -4.12
C HIS A 98 -0.19 0.78 -4.25
N ILE A 99 0.32 1.05 -5.46
CA ILE A 99 1.12 2.23 -5.76
C ILE A 99 0.27 3.17 -6.62
N GLY A 100 0.22 4.45 -6.25
CA GLY A 100 -0.50 5.49 -6.97
C GLY A 100 0.38 6.72 -7.25
N LEU A 101 0.09 7.42 -8.34
CA LEU A 101 0.76 8.68 -8.67
C LEU A 101 0.05 9.85 -7.95
N ALA A 102 0.81 10.63 -7.19
CA ALA A 102 0.40 11.91 -6.65
C ALA A 102 1.20 13.03 -7.34
N ALA A 103 0.76 13.42 -8.54
CA ALA A 103 1.53 14.29 -9.44
C ALA A 103 1.90 15.68 -8.87
N GLY A 104 1.14 16.17 -7.88
CA GLY A 104 1.42 17.45 -7.21
C GLY A 104 2.45 17.38 -6.09
N ARG A 105 2.90 16.18 -5.70
CA ARG A 105 3.85 15.97 -4.60
C ARG A 105 5.27 15.81 -5.13
N ASN A 106 6.25 16.10 -4.28
CA ASN A 106 7.68 15.87 -4.52
C ASN A 106 8.29 14.88 -3.50
N PHE A 107 7.44 14.18 -2.75
CA PHE A 107 7.80 13.20 -1.72
C PHE A 107 6.99 11.92 -1.91
N PHE A 108 7.46 10.83 -1.32
CA PHE A 108 6.79 9.54 -1.28
C PHE A 108 6.02 9.41 0.03
N ALA A 109 4.83 8.83 -0.01
CA ALA A 109 3.99 8.73 1.20
C ALA A 109 3.35 7.37 1.35
N ILE A 110 3.43 6.81 2.56
CA ILE A 110 2.52 5.73 2.98
C ILE A 110 1.22 6.36 3.49
N GLU A 111 0.08 5.92 2.96
CA GLU A 111 -1.24 6.45 3.32
C GLU A 111 -1.85 5.67 4.50
N GLN A 112 -2.41 6.37 5.48
CA GLN A 112 -3.02 5.75 6.66
C GLN A 112 -4.43 5.22 6.40
N GLY A 113 -5.17 5.78 5.45
CA GLY A 113 -6.52 5.32 5.15
C GLY A 113 -7.12 5.93 3.89
N ALA A 114 -8.38 5.58 3.65
CA ALA A 114 -9.18 6.12 2.56
C ALA A 114 -10.64 6.25 2.97
N HIS A 115 -11.34 7.19 2.32
CA HIS A 115 -12.76 7.42 2.50
C HIS A 115 -13.61 6.41 1.73
N GLY A 116 -14.79 6.06 2.24
CA GLY A 116 -15.73 5.17 1.54
C GLY A 116 -16.65 5.85 0.54
N ARG A 117 -16.59 7.19 0.45
CA ARG A 117 -17.56 8.07 -0.23
C ARG A 117 -16.84 9.26 -0.86
N GLY A 118 -17.53 10.00 -1.73
CA GLY A 118 -17.00 11.22 -2.37
C GLY A 118 -16.35 11.01 -3.74
N TYR A 119 -16.48 9.81 -4.31
CA TYR A 119 -15.92 9.46 -5.64
C TYR A 119 -16.82 9.86 -6.83
N GLY A 120 -17.92 10.58 -6.55
CA GLY A 120 -18.83 11.08 -7.57
C GLY A 120 -18.37 12.38 -8.24
N GLU A 121 -17.40 13.09 -7.66
CA GLU A 121 -17.01 14.46 -8.06
C GLU A 121 -16.13 14.51 -9.31
N ILE A 122 -15.34 13.46 -9.57
CA ILE A 122 -14.38 13.42 -10.68
C ILE A 122 -14.69 12.20 -11.55
N PRO A 123 -14.97 12.38 -12.86
CA PRO A 123 -15.17 11.27 -13.76
C PRO A 123 -13.84 10.55 -13.99
N ASP A 124 -13.90 9.24 -14.16
CA ASP A 124 -12.74 8.41 -14.47
C ASP A 124 -12.36 8.47 -15.96
N VAL A 125 -11.38 7.66 -16.38
CA VAL A 125 -10.91 7.65 -17.79
C VAL A 125 -11.94 7.12 -18.78
N ASP A 126 -13.00 6.47 -18.30
CA ASP A 126 -14.13 5.99 -19.10
C ASP A 126 -15.30 7.01 -19.09
N GLY A 127 -15.14 8.15 -18.39
CA GLY A 127 -16.16 9.18 -18.24
C GLY A 127 -17.19 8.86 -17.15
N GLU A 128 -16.97 7.80 -16.37
CA GLU A 128 -17.92 7.31 -15.37
C GLU A 128 -17.64 7.91 -13.99
N ARG A 129 -18.69 8.00 -13.16
CA ARG A 129 -18.63 8.53 -11.79
C ARG A 129 -19.13 7.48 -10.81
N TYR A 130 -18.54 7.45 -9.61
CA TYR A 130 -18.97 6.53 -8.56
C TYR A 130 -19.74 7.24 -7.46
N TYR A 131 -21.06 7.33 -7.62
CA TYR A 131 -21.93 8.04 -6.69
C TYR A 131 -22.09 7.32 -5.35
N ASP A 132 -22.27 8.10 -4.28
CA ASP A 132 -22.39 7.60 -2.91
C ASP A 132 -23.56 6.62 -2.71
N ALA A 133 -24.63 6.70 -3.50
CA ALA A 133 -25.72 5.73 -3.47
C ALA A 133 -25.26 4.31 -3.87
N ILE A 134 -24.33 4.21 -4.83
CA ILE A 134 -23.73 2.92 -5.25
C ILE A 134 -22.81 2.42 -4.14
N ALA A 135 -22.02 3.32 -3.56
CA ALA A 135 -21.13 3.01 -2.44
C ALA A 135 -21.92 2.52 -1.20
N GLU A 136 -23.07 3.13 -0.89
CA GLU A 136 -23.96 2.74 0.21
C GLU A 136 -24.55 1.34 0.01
N ALA A 137 -24.95 1.01 -1.23
CA ALA A 137 -25.43 -0.33 -1.54
C ALA A 137 -24.36 -1.41 -1.38
N ARG A 138 -23.10 -1.10 -1.70
CA ARG A 138 -21.97 -2.04 -1.63
C ARG A 138 -21.37 -2.16 -0.23
N PHE A 139 -21.17 -1.03 0.45
CA PHE A 139 -20.54 -0.94 1.76
C PHE A 139 -21.42 -0.08 2.68
N PRO A 140 -22.52 -0.63 3.24
CA PRO A 140 -23.48 0.14 4.03
C PRO A 140 -22.83 0.86 5.21
N SER A 141 -23.14 2.14 5.38
CA SER A 141 -22.61 2.99 6.47
C SER A 141 -22.97 2.48 7.86
N ALA A 142 -24.03 1.69 7.98
CA ALA A 142 -24.42 0.99 9.21
C ALA A 142 -23.44 -0.15 9.61
N LYS A 143 -22.56 -0.58 8.70
CA LYS A 143 -21.61 -1.68 8.91
C LYS A 143 -20.15 -1.28 8.68
N PHE A 144 -19.91 -0.39 7.71
CA PHE A 144 -18.56 0.04 7.34
C PHE A 144 -18.30 1.45 7.85
N PRO A 145 -17.15 1.69 8.52
CA PRO A 145 -16.70 3.03 8.87
C PRO A 145 -16.62 3.95 7.65
N LYS A 146 -16.81 5.26 7.87
CA LYS A 146 -16.67 6.28 6.80
C LYS A 146 -15.27 6.34 6.22
N VAL A 147 -14.26 6.11 7.06
CA VAL A 147 -12.86 6.01 6.71
C VAL A 147 -12.38 4.66 7.20
N LEU A 148 -11.72 3.91 6.33
CA LEU A 148 -10.99 2.72 6.74
C LEU A 148 -9.51 3.06 6.77
N LYS A 149 -8.86 2.72 7.90
CA LYS A 149 -7.41 2.83 8.07
C LYS A 149 -6.74 1.48 7.83
N THR A 150 -5.50 1.50 7.36
CA THR A 150 -4.67 0.30 7.35
C THR A 150 -4.47 -0.26 8.77
N SER A 151 -4.26 -1.57 8.88
CA SER A 151 -3.89 -2.19 10.16
C SER A 151 -2.36 -2.21 10.38
N PHE A 152 -1.54 -1.69 9.46
CA PHE A 152 -0.11 -1.52 9.71
C PHE A 152 0.14 -0.39 10.72
N ASP A 153 1.12 -0.58 11.61
CA ASP A 153 1.69 0.52 12.38
C ASP A 153 2.51 1.43 11.45
N THR A 154 1.85 2.42 10.86
CA THR A 154 2.52 3.30 9.88
C THR A 154 3.68 4.10 10.48
N SER A 155 3.72 4.33 11.79
CA SER A 155 4.85 5.00 12.45
C SER A 155 6.05 4.07 12.55
N ASP A 156 5.85 2.82 12.96
CA ASP A 156 6.90 1.79 12.94
C ASP A 156 7.37 1.50 11.50
N VAL A 157 6.44 1.40 10.54
CA VAL A 157 6.77 1.22 9.12
C VAL A 157 7.62 2.38 8.59
N LEU A 158 7.25 3.64 8.89
CA LEU A 158 8.05 4.80 8.47
C LEU A 158 9.46 4.77 9.08
N ALA A 159 9.59 4.41 10.35
CA ALA A 159 10.88 4.30 11.02
C ALA A 159 11.78 3.24 10.34
N ARG A 160 11.22 2.04 10.05
CA ARG A 160 11.92 0.98 9.33
C ARG A 160 12.23 1.35 7.87
N TRP A 161 11.31 2.06 7.21
CA TRP A 161 11.49 2.50 5.84
C TRP A 161 12.66 3.49 5.73
N LYS A 162 12.72 4.48 6.61
CA LYS A 162 13.86 5.40 6.74
C LYS A 162 15.17 4.66 7.06
N ALA A 163 15.14 3.68 7.96
CA ALA A 163 16.31 2.85 8.26
C ALA A 163 16.79 2.04 7.04
N ASN A 164 15.88 1.44 6.28
CA ASN A 164 16.19 0.71 5.04
C ASN A 164 16.74 1.61 3.94
N LEU A 165 16.34 2.89 3.93
CA LEU A 165 16.89 3.94 3.07
C LEU A 165 18.21 4.51 3.62
N GLY A 166 18.68 4.03 4.78
CA GLY A 166 19.90 4.43 5.46
C GLY A 166 19.89 5.88 5.95
N TYR A 167 18.75 6.36 6.45
CA TYR A 167 18.71 7.59 7.23
C TYR A 167 19.63 7.45 8.46
N PRO A 168 20.36 8.50 8.85
CA PRO A 168 21.16 8.46 10.07
C PRO A 168 20.24 8.27 11.28
N SER A 169 20.74 7.59 12.31
CA SER A 169 20.00 7.33 13.55
C SER A 169 19.75 8.64 14.31
N GLY A 170 18.61 9.28 14.10
CA GLY A 170 18.19 10.56 14.71
C GLY A 170 17.38 11.43 13.73
N GLU A 171 16.82 12.57 14.18
CA GLU A 171 16.15 13.58 13.31
C GLU A 171 17.10 14.27 12.29
N GLY A 172 18.25 13.66 12.01
CA GLY A 172 19.24 14.18 11.07
C GLY A 172 18.88 13.85 9.62
N LYS A 173 18.97 14.84 8.74
CA LYS A 173 19.21 14.59 7.31
C LYS A 173 20.58 13.90 7.19
N ARG A 174 20.78 13.04 6.18
CA ARG A 174 22.13 12.56 5.81
C ARG A 174 23.07 13.76 5.65
N GLU A 175 24.35 13.60 6.03
CA GLU A 175 25.40 14.62 5.85
C GLU A 175 25.54 15.10 4.38
N ASN A 176 25.02 14.34 3.41
CA ASN A 176 25.05 14.65 1.98
C ASN A 176 23.69 15.07 1.36
N GLY A 177 22.65 15.39 2.13
CA GLY A 177 21.45 16.06 1.58
C GLY A 177 20.51 15.25 0.65
N ASP A 178 20.89 14.05 0.21
CA ASP A 178 20.20 13.29 -0.86
C ASP A 178 19.29 12.12 -0.38
N ALA A 179 18.79 12.16 0.86
CA ALA A 179 17.83 11.13 1.28
C ALA A 179 16.45 11.40 0.65
N PRO A 180 15.80 10.41 0.01
CA PRO A 180 14.51 10.62 -0.65
C PRO A 180 13.44 10.92 0.39
N ASP A 181 12.67 12.00 0.19
CA ASP A 181 11.66 12.42 1.16
C ASP A 181 10.52 11.39 1.26
N VAL A 182 10.44 10.71 2.41
CA VAL A 182 9.42 9.71 2.73
C VAL A 182 8.63 10.13 3.97
N GLN A 183 7.30 10.08 3.85
CA GLN A 183 6.38 10.61 4.85
C GLN A 183 5.18 9.68 5.09
N ILE A 184 4.42 9.98 6.13
CA ILE A 184 3.07 9.43 6.33
C ILE A 184 2.07 10.48 5.83
N SER A 185 1.06 10.05 5.09
CA SER A 185 -0.09 10.87 4.71
C SER A 185 -1.36 10.25 5.28
N GLN A 186 -2.32 11.10 5.65
CA GLN A 186 -3.55 10.69 6.32
C GLN A 186 -4.63 10.20 5.35
N ASP A 187 -4.62 10.73 4.13
CA ASP A 187 -5.68 10.56 3.15
C ASP A 187 -5.10 10.28 1.76
N ALA A 188 -5.53 9.16 1.17
CA ALA A 188 -5.19 8.77 -0.20
C ALA A 188 -5.98 9.54 -1.29
N GLY A 189 -6.84 10.48 -0.90
CA GLY A 189 -7.62 11.33 -1.79
C GLY A 189 -8.87 10.66 -2.37
N ASN A 190 -9.78 11.48 -2.89
CA ASN A 190 -11.10 11.04 -3.36
C ASN A 190 -11.16 10.85 -4.88
N PHE A 191 -10.19 10.11 -5.42
CA PHE A 191 -10.18 9.60 -6.80
C PHE A 191 -9.80 8.11 -6.80
N LEU A 192 -9.29 7.56 -7.92
CA LEU A 192 -9.05 6.13 -8.04
C LEU A 192 -8.00 5.57 -7.06
N CYS A 193 -7.04 6.38 -6.59
CA CYS A 193 -6.08 5.99 -5.56
C CYS A 193 -6.79 5.61 -4.25
N GLY A 194 -7.52 6.54 -3.64
CA GLY A 194 -8.33 6.23 -2.47
C GLY A 194 -9.42 5.19 -2.76
N PHE A 195 -9.99 5.17 -3.96
CA PHE A 195 -11.05 4.21 -4.30
C PHE A 195 -10.58 2.77 -4.24
N ILE A 196 -9.46 2.42 -4.90
CA ILE A 196 -8.91 1.06 -4.80
C ILE A 196 -8.48 0.76 -3.37
N TYR A 197 -7.90 1.74 -2.67
CA TYR A 197 -7.44 1.55 -1.31
C TYR A 197 -8.60 1.20 -0.37
N PHE A 198 -9.67 2.00 -0.39
CA PHE A 198 -10.87 1.73 0.40
C PHE A 198 -11.51 0.41 0.02
N ASN A 199 -11.64 0.08 -1.27
CA ASN A 199 -12.25 -1.19 -1.69
C ASN A 199 -11.44 -2.40 -1.19
N SER A 200 -10.11 -2.32 -1.22
CA SER A 200 -9.23 -3.38 -0.68
C SER A 200 -9.29 -3.45 0.85
N LEU A 201 -9.29 -2.31 1.54
CA LEU A 201 -9.47 -2.27 3.00
C LEU A 201 -10.82 -2.84 3.42
N ALA A 202 -11.90 -2.48 2.72
CA ALA A 202 -13.26 -2.94 2.97
C ALA A 202 -13.42 -4.44 2.68
N HIS A 203 -12.72 -4.96 1.66
CA HIS A 203 -12.67 -6.39 1.41
C HIS A 203 -12.16 -7.15 2.64
N TYR A 204 -10.98 -6.78 3.16
CA TYR A 204 -10.42 -7.44 4.34
C TYR A 204 -11.23 -7.15 5.61
N PHE A 205 -11.75 -5.94 5.78
CA PHE A 205 -12.66 -5.62 6.89
C PHE A 205 -13.88 -6.55 6.94
N SER A 206 -14.44 -6.91 5.77
CA SER A 206 -15.57 -7.85 5.71
C SER A 206 -15.23 -9.30 6.06
N ILE A 207 -13.94 -9.66 6.01
CA ILE A 207 -13.44 -10.98 6.41
C ILE A 207 -13.10 -10.97 7.90
N LYS A 208 -12.31 -9.96 8.33
CA LYS A 208 -11.85 -9.79 9.69
C LYS A 208 -11.60 -8.29 9.98
N GLU A 209 -12.42 -7.74 10.86
CA GLU A 209 -12.51 -6.29 11.13
C GLU A 209 -11.25 -5.65 11.73
N ASP A 210 -10.28 -6.42 12.22
CA ASP A 210 -9.04 -5.93 12.84
C ASP A 210 -7.80 -6.21 11.96
N GLU A 211 -7.93 -7.01 10.90
CA GLU A 211 -6.81 -7.39 10.04
C GLU A 211 -7.00 -6.93 8.59
N ARG A 212 -6.33 -5.83 8.24
CA ARG A 212 -6.26 -5.31 6.87
C ARG A 212 -4.80 -5.26 6.41
N PRO A 213 -4.29 -6.30 5.73
CA PRO A 213 -2.92 -6.36 5.20
C PRO A 213 -2.71 -5.43 3.99
N VAL A 214 -3.38 -4.29 3.92
CA VAL A 214 -3.36 -3.38 2.76
C VAL A 214 -2.61 -2.11 3.11
N ALA A 215 -1.65 -1.73 2.27
CA ALA A 215 -0.94 -0.47 2.32
C ALA A 215 -1.07 0.24 0.97
N PHE A 216 -0.92 1.56 0.99
CA PHE A 216 -0.91 2.38 -0.22
C PHE A 216 0.32 3.29 -0.21
N LEU A 217 1.06 3.31 -1.32
CA LEU A 217 2.21 4.17 -1.55
C LEU A 217 1.85 5.20 -2.62
N HIS A 218 1.79 6.48 -2.24
CA HIS A 218 1.82 7.56 -3.21
C HIS A 218 3.25 7.90 -3.60
N VAL A 219 3.49 8.01 -4.91
CA VAL A 219 4.77 8.41 -5.50
C VAL A 219 4.61 9.74 -6.24
N PRO A 220 5.64 10.60 -6.28
CA PRO A 220 5.63 11.78 -7.13
C PRO A 220 5.70 11.39 -8.61
N ASP A 221 5.53 12.34 -9.52
CA ASP A 221 5.88 12.11 -10.92
C ASP A 221 7.39 11.95 -11.04
N LEU A 222 7.81 10.81 -11.57
CA LEU A 222 9.19 10.43 -11.85
C LEU A 222 9.37 10.06 -13.33
N SER A 223 8.31 10.16 -14.14
CA SER A 223 8.28 9.68 -15.53
C SER A 223 9.22 10.44 -16.47
N TYR A 224 9.78 11.56 -16.00
CA TYR A 224 10.73 12.40 -16.72
C TYR A 224 12.17 11.84 -16.74
N SER A 225 12.51 10.83 -15.94
CA SER A 225 13.86 10.24 -15.88
C SER A 225 13.83 8.77 -15.48
N GLU A 226 14.53 7.93 -16.24
CA GLU A 226 14.70 6.50 -15.93
C GLU A 226 15.50 6.29 -14.63
N GLU A 227 16.47 7.16 -14.35
CA GLU A 227 17.21 7.17 -13.09
C GLU A 227 16.28 7.43 -11.91
N LYS A 228 15.32 8.34 -12.07
CA LYS A 228 14.30 8.64 -11.05
C LYS A 228 13.30 7.51 -10.88
N ILE A 229 12.89 6.81 -11.94
CA ILE A 229 12.10 5.58 -11.83
C ILE A 229 12.88 4.51 -11.07
N LYS A 230 14.18 4.36 -11.36
CA LYS A 230 15.05 3.39 -10.67
C LYS A 230 15.21 3.74 -9.19
N GLU A 231 15.33 5.02 -8.85
CA GLU A 231 15.30 5.50 -7.47
C GLU A 231 13.95 5.16 -6.79
N GLY A 232 12.83 5.45 -7.45
CA GLY A 232 11.48 5.10 -6.98
C GLY A 232 11.28 3.61 -6.73
N ARG A 233 11.87 2.76 -7.57
CA ARG A 233 11.90 1.30 -7.39
C ARG A 233 12.64 0.91 -6.12
N GLU A 234 13.83 1.44 -5.86
CA GLU A 234 14.58 1.12 -4.64
C GLU A 234 13.86 1.62 -3.38
N ILE A 235 13.18 2.77 -3.47
CA ILE A 235 12.33 3.31 -2.41
C ILE A 235 11.14 2.39 -2.11
N ALA A 236 10.46 1.88 -3.15
CA ALA A 236 9.37 0.92 -3.00
C ALA A 236 9.84 -0.42 -2.41
N ILE A 237 11.02 -0.92 -2.82
CA ILE A 237 11.64 -2.12 -2.22
C ILE A 237 11.92 -1.90 -0.73
N ALA A 238 12.44 -0.73 -0.35
CA ALA A 238 12.68 -0.39 1.04
C ALA A 238 11.39 -0.35 1.88
N LEU A 239 10.28 0.13 1.30
CA LEU A 239 8.96 0.12 1.92
C LEU A 239 8.43 -1.32 2.08
N ILE A 240 8.53 -2.15 1.04
CA ILE A 240 8.10 -3.55 1.09
C ILE A 240 8.80 -4.30 2.23
N LYS A 241 10.12 -4.13 2.34
CA LYS A 241 10.90 -4.70 3.46
C LYS A 241 10.43 -4.20 4.82
N ALA A 242 10.09 -2.91 4.92
CA ALA A 242 9.59 -2.31 6.16
C ALA A 242 8.20 -2.83 6.56
N LEU A 243 7.28 -3.00 5.60
CA LEU A 243 5.94 -3.55 5.81
C LEU A 243 5.99 -5.00 6.29
N VAL A 244 6.78 -5.84 5.62
CA VAL A 244 6.95 -7.25 6.00
C VAL A 244 7.57 -7.36 7.39
N GLU A 245 8.65 -6.61 7.65
CA GLU A 245 9.32 -6.63 8.95
C GLU A 245 8.40 -6.14 10.08
N SER A 246 7.67 -5.04 9.86
CA SER A 246 6.73 -4.47 10.83
C SER A 246 5.63 -5.46 11.17
N LYS A 247 4.99 -6.06 10.15
CA LYS A 247 3.96 -7.09 10.33
C LYS A 247 4.47 -8.28 11.15
N ARG A 248 5.66 -8.79 10.82
CA ARG A 248 6.18 -10.00 11.48
C ARG A 248 6.60 -9.75 12.92
N LYS A 249 7.09 -8.54 13.25
CA LYS A 249 7.51 -8.19 14.61
C LYS A 249 6.34 -7.74 15.50
N ASN A 250 5.42 -6.95 14.94
CA ASN A 250 4.41 -6.26 15.72
C ASN A 250 2.98 -6.78 15.46
N GLY A 251 2.76 -7.57 14.41
CA GLY A 251 1.43 -7.95 13.95
C GLY A 251 0.68 -6.77 13.33
N PHE A 252 -0.65 -6.82 13.40
CA PHE A 252 -1.55 -5.75 12.99
C PHE A 252 -2.05 -4.97 14.21
N ILE A 253 -2.23 -3.66 14.05
CA ILE A 253 -2.84 -2.79 15.06
C ILE A 253 -4.33 -2.62 14.73
N ASP A 254 -5.17 -2.79 15.74
CA ASP A 254 -6.58 -2.46 15.66
C ASP A 254 -6.80 -0.95 15.74
N THR A 255 -7.11 -0.35 14.59
CA THR A 255 -7.34 1.10 14.47
C THR A 255 -8.76 1.54 14.84
N ARG A 256 -9.67 0.65 15.25
CA ARG A 256 -11.07 0.99 15.59
C ARG A 256 -11.21 1.90 16.82
N GLY A 257 -10.21 1.92 17.71
CA GLY A 257 -10.27 2.63 19.00
C GLY A 257 -9.81 4.09 18.99
N THR A 258 -9.14 4.56 17.94
CA THR A 258 -8.57 5.91 17.88
C THR A 258 -9.57 6.96 17.38
N ASP A 259 -10.57 6.55 16.58
CA ASP A 259 -11.57 7.46 16.02
C ASP A 259 -12.60 7.95 17.08
N ALA A 260 -12.81 7.20 18.17
CA ALA A 260 -13.75 7.58 19.24
C ALA A 260 -13.27 8.75 20.10
N GLN A 261 -11.98 9.11 20.06
CA GLN A 261 -11.43 10.26 20.77
C GLN A 261 -11.35 11.53 19.91
N GLU A 262 -11.17 11.41 18.59
CA GLU A 262 -11.20 12.57 17.68
C GLU A 262 -12.61 13.17 17.56
N GLU A 263 -13.68 12.36 17.66
CA GLU A 263 -15.06 12.84 17.61
C GLU A 263 -15.51 13.64 18.86
N ARG A 264 -14.77 13.60 19.97
CA ARG A 264 -15.10 14.38 21.19
C ARG A 264 -14.36 15.72 21.29
N GLY A 265 -13.45 16.02 20.35
CA GLY A 265 -12.51 17.13 20.46
C GLY A 265 -12.78 18.39 19.64
N THR A 266 -13.76 18.40 18.73
CA THR A 266 -13.87 19.49 17.73
C THR A 266 -15.18 20.29 17.85
N HIS A 267 -15.25 21.12 18.89
CA HIS A 267 -16.09 22.32 18.88
C HIS A 267 -15.23 23.55 19.24
N THR A 268 -14.28 23.88 18.36
CA THR A 268 -13.71 25.23 18.27
C THR A 268 -13.28 25.48 16.83
N ASP A 269 -13.84 26.54 16.23
CA ASP A 269 -13.48 27.06 14.92
C ASP A 269 -11.97 27.34 14.82
N ALA A 270 -11.26 26.50 14.08
CA ALA A 270 -9.96 26.82 13.54
C ALA A 270 -9.90 26.34 12.09
N LYS A 271 -9.84 27.31 11.17
CA LYS A 271 -9.52 27.07 9.76
C LYS A 271 -8.08 26.53 9.66
N SER A 272 -7.91 25.21 9.73
CA SER A 272 -6.74 24.53 9.17
C SER A 272 -7.13 23.93 7.83
N GLY A 273 -6.51 24.38 6.75
CA GLY A 273 -6.79 23.89 5.40
C GLY A 273 -6.45 22.41 5.28
N ASN A 274 -7.47 21.55 5.25
CA ASN A 274 -7.36 20.19 4.72
C ASN A 274 -7.18 20.31 3.21
N GLN A 275 -5.93 20.22 2.75
CA GLN A 275 -5.63 20.19 1.33
C GLN A 275 -5.91 18.79 0.82
N THR A 276 -7.11 18.57 0.27
CA THR A 276 -7.44 17.34 -0.48
C THR A 276 -6.55 17.26 -1.72
N ASP A 277 -5.86 16.13 -1.92
CA ASP A 277 -4.84 15.91 -2.96
C ASP A 277 -5.36 15.77 -4.41
N ASN A 278 -6.53 16.30 -4.73
CA ASN A 278 -7.10 16.24 -6.06
C ASN A 278 -6.53 17.37 -6.96
N ASN A 279 -5.22 17.38 -7.19
CA ASN A 279 -4.58 18.30 -8.13
C ASN A 279 -4.65 17.75 -9.56
N PHE A 280 -5.84 17.80 -10.15
CA PHE A 280 -6.08 17.47 -11.57
C PHE A 280 -6.27 18.73 -12.44
N ALA A 281 -5.47 19.77 -12.20
CA ALA A 281 -5.44 20.99 -13.02
C ALA A 281 -4.19 21.05 -13.91
#